data_AF-A0AAN6XAE7-F1
#
_entry.id   AF-A0AAN6XAE7-F1
#
_cell.length_a   1.000
_cell.length_b   1.000
_cell.length_c   1.000
_cell.angle_alpha   90.00
_cell.angle_beta   90.00
_cell.angle_gamma   90.00
#
_symmetry.space_group_name_H-M   'P 1'
#
loop_
_entity.id
_entity.type
_entity.pdbx_description
1 polymer ?
#
loop_
_entity_poly.entity_id
_entity_poly.type
_entity_poly.pdbx_seq_one_letter_code
_entity_poly.pdbx_strand_id
1 'polypeptide(L)'
;MASSSEAAAASPYVNEGLPKKESIAPLELFKPLRFPTQPDILQGLMFSLAEDDTEKRVFVLVLTNNVEKHKIVEAYFKRHTPRNTKILLMQLGNASSGVGEQPYNGQGAYGAFNRVDHAMVTMILNKEVQAAVVYGAITTIIYVAIESFITRPGYSPPANGEQPRTVPIDYGYILMYNPATKVAKTGVSWGLSVPLAYYNEAQKYGIRDPKGQELIAEFGKGKTLSQEAQKDHGTVTVGEIMAANMEGVDKGNWHKSLTDGKVDRYTLIAGAMEKMEIPW
;
A
#
# COMPACT_ATOMS: atom_id res chain seq x y z
N MET A 1 8.64 -31.15 -42.67
CA MET A 1 8.99 -30.99 -41.25
C MET A 1 8.04 -29.96 -40.67
N ALA A 2 6.98 -30.43 -40.00
CA ALA A 2 6.00 -29.56 -39.35
C ALA A 2 6.28 -29.57 -37.84
N SER A 3 6.60 -28.40 -37.27
CA SER A 3 6.79 -28.22 -35.84
C SER A 3 5.42 -28.06 -35.17
N SER A 4 5.01 -29.07 -34.41
CA SER A 4 3.86 -28.95 -33.50
C SER A 4 4.30 -28.21 -32.24
N SER A 5 3.72 -27.03 -32.02
CA SER A 5 3.79 -26.31 -30.75
C SER A 5 2.98 -27.06 -29.70
N GLU A 6 3.64 -27.61 -28.68
CA GLU A 6 2.97 -28.07 -27.47
C GLU A 6 2.42 -26.86 -26.72
N ALA A 7 1.10 -26.70 -26.77
CA ALA A 7 0.38 -25.81 -25.88
C ALA A 7 0.55 -26.33 -24.45
N ALA A 8 1.18 -25.52 -23.59
CA ALA A 8 1.29 -25.80 -22.16
C ALA A 8 -0.12 -26.04 -21.60
N ALA A 9 -0.38 -27.28 -21.17
CA ALA A 9 -1.65 -27.67 -20.58
C ALA A 9 -1.94 -26.78 -19.36
N ALA A 10 -3.07 -26.09 -19.40
CA ALA A 10 -3.57 -25.32 -18.27
C ALA A 10 -3.77 -26.26 -17.07
N SER A 11 -3.23 -25.86 -15.92
CA SER A 11 -3.31 -26.60 -14.66
C SER A 11 -4.77 -26.94 -14.30
N PRO A 12 -5.10 -28.20 -13.98
CA PRO A 12 -6.49 -28.64 -13.72
C PRO A 12 -7.08 -28.14 -12.39
N TYR A 13 -6.38 -27.29 -11.64
CA TYR A 13 -6.76 -26.90 -10.28
C TYR A 13 -7.61 -25.61 -10.18
N VAL A 14 -7.99 -25.00 -11.30
CA VAL A 14 -8.81 -23.77 -11.30
C VAL A 14 -10.28 -24.14 -11.48
N ASN A 15 -11.00 -24.46 -10.41
CA ASN A 15 -12.46 -24.53 -10.47
C ASN A 15 -13.14 -24.04 -9.18
N GLU A 16 -14.15 -23.19 -9.40
CA GLU A 16 -15.24 -22.81 -8.50
C GLU A 16 -14.87 -21.95 -7.28
N GLY A 17 -14.73 -20.64 -7.50
CA GLY A 17 -14.65 -19.67 -6.39
C GLY A 17 -14.25 -18.25 -6.79
N LEU A 18 -13.68 -18.06 -7.97
CA LEU A 18 -13.22 -16.75 -8.43
C LEU A 18 -14.34 -15.98 -9.17
N PRO A 19 -14.48 -14.67 -8.94
CA PRO A 19 -15.54 -13.86 -9.54
C PRO A 19 -15.45 -13.88 -11.07
N LYS A 20 -16.60 -14.02 -11.75
CA LYS A 20 -16.67 -14.03 -13.21
C LYS A 20 -16.28 -12.66 -13.78
N LYS A 21 -15.44 -12.65 -14.81
CA LYS A 21 -14.87 -11.44 -15.44
C LYS A 21 -15.94 -10.43 -15.88
N GLU A 22 -17.12 -10.88 -16.29
CA GLU A 22 -18.22 -10.01 -16.72
C GLU A 22 -18.94 -9.27 -15.56
N SER A 23 -18.67 -9.64 -14.31
CA SER A 23 -19.30 -9.04 -13.11
C SER A 23 -18.50 -7.87 -12.51
N ILE A 24 -17.45 -7.42 -13.21
CA ILE A 24 -16.40 -6.56 -12.65
C ILE A 24 -16.45 -5.18 -13.32
N ALA A 25 -16.83 -4.14 -12.57
CA ALA A 25 -16.92 -2.76 -13.06
C ALA A 25 -15.53 -2.10 -13.22
N PRO A 26 -15.33 -1.22 -14.23
CA PRO A 26 -14.03 -0.60 -14.51
C PRO A 26 -13.51 0.30 -13.38
N LEU A 27 -12.19 0.34 -13.23
CA LEU A 27 -11.50 1.21 -12.27
C LEU A 27 -11.36 2.64 -12.79
N GLU A 28 -11.67 3.60 -11.93
CA GLU A 28 -11.40 5.02 -12.16
C GLU A 28 -10.36 5.50 -11.13
N LEU A 29 -9.28 6.13 -11.62
CA LEU A 29 -8.27 6.71 -10.74
C LEU A 29 -8.74 8.04 -10.18
N PHE A 30 -8.38 8.28 -8.92
CA PHE A 30 -8.40 9.61 -8.34
C PHE A 30 -7.24 10.41 -8.94
N LYS A 31 -7.54 11.64 -9.38
CA LYS A 31 -6.48 12.65 -9.36
C LYS A 31 -6.17 12.91 -7.89
N PRO A 32 -4.88 13.00 -7.48
CA PRO A 32 -4.56 13.50 -6.15
C PRO A 32 -5.33 14.80 -5.96
N LEU A 33 -6.07 14.90 -4.85
CA LEU A 33 -6.74 16.13 -4.50
C LEU A 33 -5.65 17.20 -4.50
N ARG A 34 -5.74 18.17 -5.42
CA ARG A 34 -4.97 19.39 -5.24
C ARG A 34 -5.46 19.96 -3.93
N PHE A 35 -4.61 19.91 -2.91
CA PHE A 35 -4.92 20.42 -1.58
C PHE A 35 -5.65 21.76 -1.76
N PRO A 36 -6.86 21.95 -1.21
CA PRO A 36 -7.27 23.31 -0.92
C PRO A 36 -6.13 23.91 -0.09
N THR A 37 -5.75 25.16 -0.41
CA THR A 37 -4.93 25.98 0.49
C THR A 37 -5.38 25.69 1.92
N GLN A 38 -4.46 25.14 2.74
CA GLN A 38 -4.74 24.54 4.05
C GLN A 38 -5.81 25.35 4.79
N PRO A 39 -6.88 24.74 5.32
CA PRO A 39 -7.79 25.46 6.20
C PRO A 39 -6.97 26.01 7.38
N ASP A 40 -7.13 27.30 7.70
CA ASP A 40 -6.43 28.00 8.79
C ASP A 40 -6.50 27.25 10.14
N ILE A 41 -7.53 26.40 10.31
CA ILE A 41 -7.73 25.53 11.49
C ILE A 41 -6.56 24.54 11.68
N LEU A 42 -6.01 23.97 10.61
CA LEU A 42 -4.86 23.06 10.71
C LEU A 42 -3.55 23.83 10.96
N GLN A 43 -3.42 25.05 10.42
CA GLN A 43 -2.29 25.93 10.75
C GLN A 43 -2.32 26.33 12.23
N GLY A 44 -3.49 26.67 12.77
CA GLY A 44 -3.65 26.98 14.20
C GLY A 44 -3.19 25.86 15.14
N LEU A 45 -3.32 24.60 14.73
CA LEU A 45 -2.81 23.42 15.45
C LEU A 45 -1.32 23.15 15.24
N MET A 46 -0.71 23.69 14.18
CA MET A 46 0.68 23.43 13.78
C MET A 46 1.70 24.45 14.32
N PHE A 47 1.28 25.61 14.81
CA PHE A 47 2.15 26.76 15.12
C PHE A 47 2.42 27.02 16.62
N SER A 48 2.63 25.99 17.44
CA SER A 48 3.23 26.18 18.78
C SER A 48 4.46 25.30 19.03
N LEU A 49 5.30 25.11 18.00
CA LEU A 49 6.54 24.34 18.10
C LEU A 49 7.74 25.28 18.06
N ALA A 50 7.99 25.95 19.18
CA ALA A 50 9.27 26.57 19.48
C ALA A 50 9.98 25.75 20.57
N GLU A 51 11.23 25.39 20.28
CA GLU A 51 12.36 25.05 21.16
C GLU A 51 12.11 25.00 22.68
N ASP A 52 11.37 24.00 23.17
CA ASP A 52 11.36 23.71 24.61
C ASP A 52 11.52 22.20 24.84
N ASP A 53 12.21 21.83 25.91
CA ASP A 53 12.51 20.46 26.37
C ASP A 53 11.24 19.71 26.86
N THR A 54 10.08 20.17 26.42
CA THR A 54 8.75 19.64 26.74
C THR A 54 8.49 18.30 26.04
N GLU A 55 7.61 17.50 26.65
CA GLU A 55 7.17 16.21 26.09
C GLU A 55 6.50 16.42 24.72
N LYS A 56 7.11 15.92 23.65
CA LYS A 56 6.51 15.88 22.30
C LYS A 56 5.48 14.76 22.23
N ARG A 57 4.31 15.04 21.67
CA ARG A 57 3.24 14.03 21.51
C ARG A 57 2.97 13.78 20.05
N VAL A 58 3.48 12.66 19.56
CA VAL A 58 3.41 12.27 18.16
C VAL A 58 2.25 11.30 17.97
N PHE A 59 1.36 11.61 17.03
CA PHE A 59 0.28 10.74 16.62
C PHE A 59 0.62 10.06 15.30
N VAL A 60 0.83 8.75 15.33
CA VAL A 60 1.19 7.94 14.16
C VAL A 60 -0.06 7.24 13.64
N LEU A 61 -0.45 7.54 12.40
CA LEU A 61 -1.60 6.93 11.74
C LEU A 61 -1.15 5.90 10.72
N VAL A 62 -1.47 4.64 11.00
CA VAL A 62 -1.08 3.50 10.19
C VAL A 62 -2.21 3.13 9.24
N LEU A 63 -2.04 3.44 7.96
CA LEU A 63 -3.07 3.48 6.93
C LEU A 63 -3.35 2.10 6.31
N THR A 64 -3.69 1.12 7.14
CA THR A 64 -3.98 -0.25 6.69
C THR A 64 -4.85 -0.99 7.70
N ASN A 65 -5.65 -1.96 7.25
CA ASN A 65 -6.36 -2.90 8.13
C ASN A 65 -5.52 -4.12 8.55
N ASN A 66 -4.31 -4.27 7.97
CA ASN A 66 -3.46 -5.42 8.28
C ASN A 66 -2.79 -5.23 9.65
N VAL A 67 -3.15 -6.10 10.59
CA VAL A 67 -2.65 -6.08 11.99
C VAL A 67 -1.13 -6.30 12.05
N GLU A 68 -0.57 -7.14 11.18
CA GLU A 68 0.87 -7.40 11.16
C GLU A 68 1.66 -6.18 10.66
N LYS A 69 1.17 -5.49 9.62
CA LYS A 69 1.73 -4.20 9.19
C LYS A 69 1.69 -3.17 10.32
N HIS A 70 0.59 -3.11 11.07
CA HIS A 70 0.48 -2.23 12.23
C HIS A 70 1.54 -2.56 13.30
N LYS A 71 1.70 -3.83 13.67
CA LYS A 71 2.71 -4.28 14.64
C LYS A 71 4.14 -3.92 14.21
N ILE A 72 4.46 -4.05 12.91
CA ILE A 72 5.78 -3.66 12.38
C ILE A 72 6.02 -2.17 12.60
N VAL A 73 5.05 -1.32 12.23
CA VAL A 73 5.15 0.12 12.41
C VAL A 73 5.27 0.47 13.90
N GLU A 74 4.44 -0.12 14.74
CA GLU A 74 4.47 0.08 16.19
C GLU A 74 5.84 -0.28 16.78
N ALA A 75 6.38 -1.44 16.45
CA ALA A 75 7.68 -1.88 16.94
C ALA A 75 8.82 -0.96 16.45
N TYR A 76 8.76 -0.51 15.19
CA TYR A 76 9.73 0.41 14.62
C TYR A 76 9.70 1.77 15.32
N PHE A 77 8.53 2.41 15.43
CA PHE A 77 8.41 3.70 16.11
C PHE A 77 8.83 3.63 17.58
N LYS A 78 8.45 2.56 18.31
CA LYS A 78 8.88 2.35 19.70
C LYS A 78 10.40 2.29 19.87
N ARG A 79 11.11 1.63 18.95
CA ARG A 79 12.58 1.53 18.98
C ARG A 79 13.27 2.86 18.69
N HIS A 80 12.70 3.64 17.78
CA HIS A 80 13.34 4.85 17.26
C HIS A 80 12.80 6.14 17.89
N THR A 81 11.92 6.04 18.91
CA THR A 81 11.33 7.19 19.61
C THR A 81 12.42 8.05 20.26
N PRO A 82 12.50 9.36 19.95
CA PRO A 82 13.43 10.26 20.61
C PRO A 82 13.14 10.37 22.10
N ARG A 83 14.13 10.82 22.87
CA ARG A 83 13.90 11.19 24.28
C ARG A 83 12.79 12.24 24.37
N ASN A 84 12.01 12.20 25.46
CA ASN A 84 10.90 13.11 25.71
C ASN A 84 9.81 13.10 24.62
N THR A 85 9.65 11.99 23.88
CA THR A 85 8.57 11.83 22.90
C THR A 85 7.61 10.73 23.33
N LYS A 86 6.32 11.04 23.38
CA LYS A 86 5.23 10.09 23.58
C LYS A 86 4.57 9.80 22.25
N ILE A 87 4.50 8.53 21.88
CA ILE A 87 3.85 8.09 20.65
C ILE A 87 2.46 7.55 20.99
N LEU A 88 1.45 8.11 20.33
CA LEU A 88 0.13 7.52 20.19
C LEU A 88 0.05 6.94 18.79
N LEU A 89 -0.39 5.69 18.65
CA LEU A 89 -0.41 5.01 17.37
C LEU A 89 -1.80 4.43 17.14
N MET A 90 -2.37 4.71 15.98
CA MET A 90 -3.73 4.32 15.62
C MET A 90 -3.76 3.73 14.23
N GLN A 91 -4.55 2.68 14.08
CA GLN A 91 -4.84 2.07 12.80
C GLN A 91 -5.98 2.82 12.12
N LEU A 92 -5.77 3.27 10.88
CA LEU A 92 -6.80 3.93 10.06
C LEU A 92 -7.07 3.09 8.81
N GLY A 93 -8.09 2.26 8.90
CA GLY A 93 -8.40 1.21 7.95
C GLY A 93 -9.11 1.62 6.66
N ASN A 94 -9.70 2.81 6.65
CA ASN A 94 -10.60 3.28 5.59
C ASN A 94 -9.92 4.24 4.59
N ALA A 95 -8.61 4.45 4.69
CA ALA A 95 -7.85 5.19 3.70
C ALA A 95 -7.81 4.42 2.36
N SER A 96 -8.45 4.93 1.30
CA SER A 96 -8.46 4.29 -0.03
C SER A 96 -7.12 4.51 -0.75
N SER A 97 -6.65 3.49 -1.46
CA SER A 97 -5.44 3.59 -2.30
C SER A 97 -5.77 4.03 -3.73
N GLY A 98 -7.01 3.84 -4.19
CA GLY A 98 -7.41 4.23 -5.54
C GLY A 98 -6.71 3.47 -6.67
N VAL A 99 -5.97 2.40 -6.38
CA VAL A 99 -5.15 1.64 -7.35
C VAL A 99 -5.55 0.16 -7.45
N GLY A 100 -6.70 -0.22 -6.88
CA GLY A 100 -7.14 -1.61 -6.79
C GLY A 100 -6.44 -2.42 -5.70
N GLU A 101 -6.84 -3.69 -5.57
CA GLU A 101 -6.37 -4.62 -4.53
C GLU A 101 -4.97 -5.18 -4.82
N GLN A 102 -4.62 -5.36 -6.10
CA GLN A 102 -3.29 -5.77 -6.54
C GLN A 102 -2.69 -4.68 -7.44
N PRO A 103 -1.96 -3.72 -6.85
CA PRO A 103 -1.16 -2.78 -7.62
C PRO A 103 -0.05 -3.55 -8.35
N TYR A 104 0.16 -3.23 -9.61
CA TYR A 104 1.37 -3.62 -10.32
C TYR A 104 2.30 -2.43 -10.43
N ASN A 105 3.56 -2.69 -10.74
CA ASN A 105 4.39 -1.69 -11.38
C ASN A 105 4.59 -0.46 -10.45
N GLY A 106 4.57 0.78 -10.98
CA GLY A 106 4.67 1.98 -10.14
C GLY A 106 3.47 2.24 -9.22
N GLN A 107 2.37 1.48 -9.34
CA GLN A 107 1.11 1.78 -8.65
C GLN A 107 1.17 1.57 -7.14
N GLY A 108 2.14 0.79 -6.62
CA GLY A 108 2.36 0.70 -5.18
C GLY A 108 2.69 2.06 -4.55
N ALA A 109 3.51 2.88 -5.22
CA ALA A 109 3.84 4.22 -4.74
C ALA A 109 2.61 5.16 -4.80
N TYR A 110 1.90 5.16 -5.93
CA TYR A 110 0.67 5.96 -6.08
C TYR A 110 -0.37 5.60 -5.03
N GLY A 111 -0.60 4.30 -4.79
CA GLY A 111 -1.52 3.83 -3.76
C GLY A 111 -1.14 4.33 -2.36
N ALA A 112 0.14 4.33 -2.02
CA ALA A 112 0.61 4.79 -0.71
C ALA A 112 0.37 6.30 -0.51
N PHE A 113 0.67 7.12 -1.52
CA PHE A 113 0.37 8.56 -1.47
C PHE A 113 -1.13 8.84 -1.44
N ASN A 114 -1.92 8.15 -2.26
CA ASN A 114 -3.38 8.29 -2.27
C ASN A 114 -4.00 7.95 -0.90
N ARG A 115 -3.48 6.93 -0.19
CA ARG A 115 -3.92 6.64 1.18
C ARG A 115 -3.65 7.80 2.12
N VAL A 116 -2.47 8.42 2.05
CA VAL A 116 -2.13 9.59 2.87
C VAL A 116 -3.08 10.75 2.57
N ASP A 117 -3.29 11.07 1.29
CA ASP A 117 -4.22 12.13 0.88
C ASP A 117 -5.64 11.85 1.40
N HIS A 118 -6.14 10.62 1.23
CA HIS A 118 -7.47 10.26 1.72
C HIS A 118 -7.56 10.28 3.25
N ALA A 119 -6.51 9.84 3.94
CA ALA A 119 -6.44 9.89 5.40
C ALA A 119 -6.48 11.32 5.92
N MET A 120 -5.75 12.24 5.30
CA MET A 120 -5.77 13.67 5.66
C MET A 120 -7.17 14.26 5.54
N VAL A 121 -7.88 13.97 4.45
CA VAL A 121 -9.29 14.39 4.27
C VAL A 121 -10.18 13.75 5.33
N THR A 122 -10.05 12.45 5.55
CA THR A 122 -10.84 11.69 6.53
C THR A 122 -10.64 12.24 7.94
N MET A 123 -9.41 12.62 8.32
CA MET A 123 -9.12 13.25 9.61
C MET A 123 -9.83 14.58 9.81
N ILE A 124 -9.87 15.41 8.77
CA ILE A 124 -10.58 16.70 8.80
C ILE A 124 -12.09 16.51 9.01
N LEU A 125 -12.63 15.35 8.64
CA LEU A 125 -14.05 15.04 8.77
C LEU A 125 -14.39 14.19 10.00
N ASN A 126 -13.42 13.47 10.56
CA ASN A 126 -13.63 12.54 11.68
C ASN A 126 -13.47 13.23 13.05
N LYS A 127 -14.58 13.42 13.75
CA LYS A 127 -14.63 14.07 15.07
C LYS A 127 -13.87 13.32 16.16
N GLU A 128 -13.81 11.98 16.12
CA GLU A 128 -13.09 11.19 17.13
C GLU A 128 -11.58 11.38 16.99
N VAL A 129 -11.10 11.40 15.75
CA VAL A 129 -9.69 11.67 15.47
C VAL A 129 -9.31 13.10 15.84
N GLN A 130 -10.19 14.08 15.57
CA GLN A 130 -10.00 15.46 16.04
C GLN A 130 -9.96 15.55 17.57
N ALA A 131 -10.88 14.86 18.25
CA ALA A 131 -10.90 14.79 19.70
C ALA A 131 -9.60 14.17 20.25
N ALA A 132 -9.11 13.09 19.64
CA ALA A 132 -7.85 12.46 20.02
C ALA A 132 -6.65 13.41 19.84
N VAL A 133 -6.64 14.21 18.77
CA VAL A 133 -5.61 15.24 18.53
C VAL A 133 -5.66 16.33 19.61
N VAL A 134 -6.85 16.85 19.89
CA VAL A 134 -7.05 17.96 20.86
C VAL A 134 -6.82 17.49 22.30
N TYR A 135 -7.52 16.47 22.77
CA TYR A 135 -7.39 15.96 24.13
C TYR A 135 -6.04 15.28 24.39
N GLY A 136 -5.45 14.70 23.35
CA GLY A 136 -4.11 14.14 23.41
C GLY A 136 -3.01 15.20 23.53
N ALA A 137 -3.33 16.48 23.27
CA ALA A 137 -2.34 17.54 23.07
C ALA A 137 -1.28 17.12 22.05
N ILE A 138 -1.72 16.55 20.93
CA ILE A 138 -0.86 16.06 19.86
C ILE A 138 -0.15 17.25 19.21
N THR A 139 1.17 17.18 19.13
CA THR A 139 2.02 18.22 18.52
C THR A 139 2.43 17.88 17.10
N THR A 140 2.46 16.59 16.76
CA THR A 140 2.94 16.09 15.47
C THR A 140 2.06 14.95 15.00
N ILE A 141 1.71 14.91 13.72
CA ILE A 141 1.02 13.77 13.10
C ILE A 141 1.94 13.17 12.04
N ILE A 142 2.11 11.86 12.03
CA ILE A 142 2.85 11.14 10.98
C ILE A 142 1.95 10.09 10.38
N TYR A 143 1.76 10.16 9.06
CA TYR A 143 1.02 9.15 8.31
C TYR A 143 1.99 8.07 7.83
N VAL A 144 1.60 6.81 7.98
CA VAL A 144 2.38 5.66 7.53
C VAL A 144 1.52 4.78 6.63
N ALA A 145 1.85 4.72 5.35
CA ALA A 145 1.23 3.82 4.39
C ALA A 145 2.21 2.73 3.97
N ILE A 146 1.72 1.49 3.90
CA ILE A 146 2.49 0.34 3.41
C ILE A 146 1.67 -0.36 2.34
N GLU A 147 2.09 -0.22 1.09
CA GLU A 147 1.45 -0.82 -0.08
C GLU A 147 2.25 -2.01 -0.61
N SER A 148 1.56 -3.09 -0.94
CA SER A 148 2.21 -4.23 -1.59
C SER A 148 1.94 -4.15 -3.08
N PHE A 149 2.94 -4.40 -3.92
CA PHE A 149 2.80 -4.31 -5.36
C PHE A 149 3.72 -5.28 -6.11
N ILE A 150 3.30 -5.69 -7.30
CA ILE A 150 4.08 -6.61 -8.14
C ILE A 150 4.66 -5.89 -9.35
N THR A 151 5.98 -5.88 -9.51
CA THR A 151 6.58 -5.48 -10.80
C THR A 151 6.45 -6.59 -11.80
N ARG A 152 5.99 -6.27 -13.00
CA ARG A 152 5.86 -7.24 -14.10
C ARG A 152 7.23 -7.60 -14.69
N PRO A 153 7.36 -8.77 -15.35
CA PRO A 153 8.50 -9.06 -16.20
C PRO A 153 8.77 -7.90 -17.18
N GLY A 154 10.02 -7.45 -17.26
CA GLY A 154 10.45 -6.35 -18.14
C GLY A 154 10.02 -4.94 -17.72
N TYR A 155 9.36 -4.73 -16.57
CA TYR A 155 8.79 -3.43 -16.20
C TYR A 155 9.79 -2.32 -15.79
N SER A 156 11.08 -2.60 -15.76
CA SER A 156 12.10 -1.56 -15.62
C SER A 156 13.18 -1.79 -16.66
N PRO A 157 13.72 -0.73 -17.30
CA PRO A 157 14.97 -0.88 -18.04
C PRO A 157 16.00 -1.54 -17.11
N PRO A 158 16.69 -2.58 -17.56
CA PRO A 158 17.81 -3.10 -16.79
C PRO A 158 18.84 -1.99 -16.57
N ALA A 159 19.52 -1.98 -15.43
CA ALA A 159 20.70 -1.13 -15.29
C ALA A 159 21.76 -1.56 -16.33
N ASN A 160 22.74 -0.69 -16.61
CA ASN A 160 23.80 -1.00 -17.57
C ASN A 160 24.47 -2.34 -17.24
N GLY A 161 24.33 -3.33 -18.14
CA GLY A 161 24.90 -4.67 -17.99
C GLY A 161 24.00 -5.70 -17.30
N GLU A 162 22.79 -5.32 -16.85
CA GLU A 162 21.82 -6.26 -16.29
C GLU A 162 20.95 -6.90 -17.37
N GLN A 163 20.51 -8.13 -17.13
CA GLN A 163 19.49 -8.78 -17.95
C GLN A 163 18.10 -8.28 -17.54
N PRO A 164 17.17 -8.09 -18.49
CA PRO A 164 15.78 -7.80 -18.15
C PRO A 164 15.22 -8.86 -17.22
N ARG A 165 14.44 -8.43 -16.23
CA ARG A 165 13.78 -9.35 -15.30
C ARG A 165 12.72 -10.15 -16.04
N THR A 166 12.81 -11.47 -15.95
CA THR A 166 11.89 -12.40 -16.63
C THR A 166 10.77 -12.92 -15.72
N VAL A 167 10.86 -12.67 -14.42
CA VAL A 167 9.87 -13.11 -13.42
C VAL A 167 9.19 -11.92 -12.75
N PRO A 168 7.90 -12.03 -12.39
CA PRO A 168 7.23 -11.05 -11.55
C PRO A 168 7.81 -11.05 -10.13
N ILE A 169 7.85 -9.89 -9.49
CA ILE A 169 8.42 -9.73 -8.15
C ILE A 169 7.46 -8.91 -7.28
N ASP A 170 7.09 -9.43 -6.12
CA ASP A 170 6.29 -8.73 -5.10
C ASP A 170 7.20 -7.89 -4.20
N TYR A 171 6.77 -6.66 -3.93
CA TYR A 171 7.45 -5.66 -3.13
C TYR A 171 6.49 -5.03 -2.12
N GLY A 172 7.04 -4.46 -1.05
CA GLY A 172 6.36 -3.53 -0.17
C GLY A 172 6.91 -2.12 -0.35
N TYR A 173 6.08 -1.16 -0.74
CA TYR A 173 6.36 0.27 -0.70
C TYR A 173 5.93 0.85 0.64
N ILE A 174 6.82 1.59 1.29
CA ILE A 174 6.55 2.26 2.57
C ILE A 174 6.64 3.77 2.34
N LEU A 175 5.66 4.51 2.84
CA LEU A 175 5.64 5.96 2.89
C LEU A 175 5.39 6.41 4.33
N MET A 176 6.27 7.26 4.85
CA MET A 176 6.06 8.05 6.06
C MET A 176 5.97 9.51 5.69
N TYR A 177 4.92 10.20 6.11
CA TYR A 177 4.70 11.60 5.76
C TYR A 177 4.36 12.43 7.00
N ASN A 178 5.11 13.52 7.17
CA ASN A 178 4.82 14.56 8.15
C ASN A 178 4.26 15.79 7.42
N PRO A 179 2.96 16.11 7.57
CA PRO A 179 2.33 17.23 6.89
C PRO A 179 2.83 18.59 7.40
N ALA A 180 3.34 18.65 8.63
CA ALA A 180 3.81 19.90 9.23
C ALA A 180 5.13 20.35 8.62
N THR A 181 6.08 19.41 8.50
CA THR A 181 7.38 19.66 7.85
C THR A 181 7.33 19.45 6.34
N LYS A 182 6.25 18.87 5.81
CA LYS A 182 6.08 18.46 4.41
C LYS A 182 7.14 17.46 3.95
N VAL A 183 7.75 16.73 4.88
CA VAL A 183 8.78 15.72 4.58
C VAL A 183 8.12 14.37 4.36
N ALA A 184 8.39 13.76 3.21
CA ALA A 184 8.08 12.38 2.91
C ALA A 184 9.36 11.54 2.94
N LYS A 185 9.33 10.42 3.65
CA LYS A 185 10.38 9.40 3.66
C LYS A 185 9.80 8.13 3.07
N THR A 186 10.47 7.57 2.09
CA THR A 186 9.98 6.41 1.34
C THR A 186 11.01 5.29 1.36
N GLY A 187 10.51 4.06 1.24
CA GLY A 187 11.34 2.86 1.20
C GLY A 187 10.66 1.77 0.40
N VAL A 188 11.46 0.84 -0.12
CA VAL A 188 10.97 -0.34 -0.83
C VAL A 188 11.62 -1.57 -0.20
N SER A 189 10.82 -2.58 0.11
CA SER A 189 11.31 -3.86 0.63
C SER A 189 12.23 -4.54 -0.38
N TRP A 190 12.99 -5.53 0.10
CA TRP A 190 13.49 -6.55 -0.82
C TRP A 190 12.30 -7.26 -1.48
N GLY A 191 12.49 -7.67 -2.72
CA GLY A 191 11.43 -8.31 -3.50
C GLY A 191 11.49 -9.83 -3.40
N LEU A 192 10.34 -10.48 -3.48
CA LEU A 192 10.24 -11.94 -3.62
C LEU A 192 9.67 -12.30 -4.99
N SER A 193 10.34 -13.22 -5.70
CA SER A 193 9.83 -13.71 -6.97
C SER A 193 8.49 -14.41 -6.80
N VAL A 194 7.55 -14.06 -7.66
CA VAL A 194 6.22 -14.65 -7.73
C VAL A 194 6.24 -15.78 -8.77
N PRO A 195 5.74 -16.99 -8.48
CA PRO A 195 5.59 -18.03 -9.49
C PRO A 195 4.69 -17.55 -10.63
N LEU A 196 5.18 -17.68 -11.86
CA LEU A 196 4.56 -17.07 -13.05
C LEU A 196 3.12 -17.54 -13.28
N ALA A 197 2.81 -18.80 -12.95
CA ALA A 197 1.46 -19.36 -13.09
C ALA A 197 0.43 -18.59 -12.25
N TYR A 198 0.71 -18.32 -10.97
CA TYR A 198 -0.20 -17.58 -10.08
C TYR A 198 -0.33 -16.12 -10.47
N TYR A 199 0.76 -15.49 -10.92
CA TYR A 199 0.72 -14.14 -11.46
C TYR A 199 -0.15 -14.08 -12.73
N ASN A 200 0.08 -14.96 -13.70
CA ASN A 200 -0.68 -14.99 -14.95
C ASN A 200 -2.18 -15.24 -14.68
N GLU A 201 -2.50 -16.08 -13.70
CA GLU A 201 -3.87 -16.34 -13.28
C GLU A 201 -4.50 -15.10 -12.65
N ALA A 202 -3.83 -14.45 -11.68
CA ALA A 202 -4.32 -13.22 -11.05
C ALA A 202 -4.62 -12.11 -12.07
N GLN A 203 -3.79 -11.98 -13.11
CA GLN A 203 -3.99 -10.98 -14.16
C GLN A 203 -5.26 -11.18 -14.99
N LYS A 204 -5.84 -12.38 -15.02
CA LYS A 204 -7.08 -12.64 -15.76
C LYS A 204 -8.28 -11.93 -15.16
N TYR A 205 -8.25 -11.64 -13.86
CA TYR A 205 -9.42 -11.18 -13.10
C TYR A 205 -9.70 -9.66 -13.20
N GLY A 206 -9.01 -8.92 -14.08
CA GLY A 206 -9.36 -7.53 -14.39
C GLY A 206 -9.21 -6.57 -13.20
N ILE A 207 -9.97 -5.47 -13.20
CA ILE A 207 -9.80 -4.34 -12.26
C ILE A 207 -11.10 -4.01 -11.54
N ARG A 208 -11.04 -3.74 -10.22
CA ARG A 208 -12.17 -3.27 -9.40
C ARG A 208 -11.60 -2.60 -8.16
N ASP A 209 -12.06 -1.39 -7.88
CA ASP A 209 -11.93 -0.71 -6.59
C ASP A 209 -13.32 -0.17 -6.22
N PRO A 210 -14.18 -1.00 -5.59
CA PRO A 210 -15.55 -0.60 -5.24
C PRO A 210 -15.60 0.65 -4.35
N LYS A 211 -14.64 0.79 -3.41
CA LYS A 211 -14.51 1.96 -2.54
C LYS A 211 -14.09 3.19 -3.32
N GLY A 212 -13.27 3.00 -4.36
CA GLY A 212 -12.96 4.03 -5.33
C GLY A 212 -14.21 4.59 -6.02
N GLN A 213 -15.16 3.73 -6.40
CA GLN A 213 -16.40 4.15 -7.05
C GLN A 213 -17.35 4.92 -6.11
N GLU A 214 -17.47 4.51 -4.85
CA GLU A 214 -18.28 5.22 -3.84
C GLU A 214 -17.75 6.64 -3.58
N LEU A 215 -16.43 6.80 -3.44
CA LEU A 215 -15.79 8.10 -3.22
C LEU A 215 -15.85 9.01 -4.45
N ILE A 216 -15.90 8.46 -5.67
CA ILE A 216 -16.12 9.26 -6.89
C ILE A 216 -17.55 9.80 -6.93
N ALA A 217 -18.54 8.96 -6.59
CA ALA A 217 -19.93 9.39 -6.49
C ALA A 217 -20.11 10.49 -5.43
N GLU A 218 -19.34 10.44 -4.34
CA GLU A 218 -19.44 11.39 -3.23
C GLU A 218 -18.60 12.67 -3.44
N PHE A 219 -17.41 12.58 -4.06
CA PHE A 219 -16.41 13.67 -4.04
C PHE A 219 -15.73 14.03 -5.37
N GLY A 220 -15.94 13.32 -6.48
CA GLY A 220 -15.02 13.39 -7.63
C GLY A 220 -15.61 13.56 -9.04
N LYS A 221 -14.91 14.32 -9.89
CA LYS A 221 -14.93 14.16 -11.37
C LYS A 221 -13.87 13.13 -11.76
N GLY A 222 -14.26 11.86 -11.91
CA GLY A 222 -13.36 10.77 -12.31
C GLY A 222 -12.72 10.97 -13.69
N LYS A 223 -11.60 10.30 -13.94
CA LYS A 223 -11.06 10.09 -15.29
C LYS A 223 -11.00 8.60 -15.57
N THR A 224 -11.57 8.19 -16.70
CA THR A 224 -11.39 6.83 -17.21
C THR A 224 -9.92 6.59 -17.55
N LEU A 225 -9.38 5.47 -17.09
CA LEU A 225 -8.02 5.03 -17.41
C LEU A 225 -7.88 4.60 -18.87
N SER A 226 -6.71 4.82 -19.48
CA SER A 226 -6.36 4.18 -20.75
C SER A 226 -6.27 2.66 -20.57
N GLN A 227 -6.48 1.89 -21.64
CA GLN A 227 -6.35 0.43 -21.60
C GLN A 227 -4.98 -0.05 -21.13
N GLU A 228 -3.92 0.75 -21.34
CA GLU A 228 -2.58 0.42 -20.86
C GLU A 228 -2.45 0.64 -19.35
N ALA A 229 -2.89 1.81 -18.85
CA ALA A 229 -2.87 2.10 -17.42
C ALA A 229 -3.75 1.13 -16.62
N GLN A 230 -4.87 0.70 -17.20
CA GLN A 230 -5.75 -0.33 -16.67
C GLN A 230 -5.02 -1.65 -16.33
N LYS A 231 -3.97 -2.00 -17.09
CA LYS A 231 -3.21 -3.22 -16.80
C LYS A 231 -2.48 -3.12 -15.47
N ASP A 232 -2.11 -1.93 -15.00
CA ASP A 232 -1.33 -1.79 -13.77
C ASP A 232 -2.14 -2.02 -12.48
N HIS A 233 -3.40 -2.46 -12.60
CA HIS A 233 -4.32 -2.67 -11.50
C HIS A 233 -4.99 -4.05 -11.61
N GLY A 234 -5.02 -4.79 -10.50
CA GLY A 234 -5.70 -6.10 -10.40
C GLY A 234 -6.75 -6.15 -9.28
N THR A 235 -7.83 -6.91 -9.50
CA THR A 235 -8.89 -7.21 -8.52
C THR A 235 -8.53 -8.31 -7.54
N VAL A 236 -7.85 -9.33 -8.04
CA VAL A 236 -7.53 -10.53 -7.30
C VAL A 236 -6.03 -10.52 -7.09
N THR A 237 -5.65 -10.68 -5.83
CA THR A 237 -4.24 -10.73 -5.47
C THR A 237 -3.64 -12.09 -5.80
N VAL A 238 -2.33 -12.11 -6.05
CA VAL A 238 -1.61 -13.39 -6.21
C VAL A 238 -1.78 -14.28 -4.98
N GLY A 239 -1.80 -13.68 -3.78
CA GLY A 239 -2.02 -14.41 -2.54
C GLY A 239 -3.39 -15.10 -2.46
N GLU A 240 -4.43 -14.51 -3.04
CA GLU A 240 -5.76 -15.13 -3.11
C GLU A 240 -5.77 -16.32 -4.06
N ILE A 241 -5.13 -16.21 -5.24
CA ILE A 241 -4.97 -17.35 -6.13
C ILE A 241 -4.18 -18.46 -5.44
N MET A 242 -3.08 -18.14 -4.76
CA MET A 242 -2.27 -19.15 -4.05
C MET A 242 -3.05 -19.84 -2.93
N ALA A 243 -3.72 -19.07 -2.07
CA ALA A 243 -4.50 -19.63 -0.96
C ALA A 243 -5.67 -20.51 -1.44
N ALA A 244 -6.24 -20.22 -2.62
CA ALA A 244 -7.26 -21.06 -3.23
C ALA A 244 -6.71 -22.39 -3.78
N ASN A 245 -5.41 -22.46 -4.11
CA ASN A 245 -4.80 -23.61 -4.80
C ASN A 245 -3.79 -24.39 -3.92
N MET A 246 -3.46 -23.90 -2.73
CA MET A 246 -2.48 -24.47 -1.83
C MET A 246 -3.01 -24.49 -0.40
N GLU A 247 -3.03 -25.67 0.21
CA GLU A 247 -3.48 -25.83 1.60
C GLU A 247 -2.54 -25.10 2.58
N GLY A 248 -3.13 -24.41 3.56
CA GLY A 248 -2.38 -23.75 4.64
C GLY A 248 -1.65 -22.46 4.23
N VAL A 249 -1.86 -21.93 3.02
CA VAL A 249 -1.25 -20.67 2.59
C VAL A 249 -2.04 -19.46 3.10
N ASP A 250 -1.36 -18.59 3.85
CA ASP A 250 -1.88 -17.27 4.20
C ASP A 250 -1.80 -16.34 2.99
N LYS A 251 -2.95 -15.90 2.44
CA LYS A 251 -3.00 -14.97 1.31
C LYS A 251 -2.25 -13.65 1.56
N GLY A 252 -2.21 -13.19 2.81
CA GLY A 252 -1.51 -11.97 3.21
C GLY A 252 -0.01 -12.17 3.38
N ASN A 253 0.47 -13.42 3.45
CA ASN A 253 1.85 -13.75 3.78
C ASN A 253 2.36 -15.03 3.09
N TRP A 254 1.93 -15.28 1.85
CA TRP A 254 2.28 -16.47 1.07
C TRP A 254 3.80 -16.67 0.88
N HIS A 255 4.59 -15.61 1.09
CA HIS A 255 6.06 -15.63 1.10
C HIS A 255 6.59 -16.68 2.08
N LYS A 256 5.97 -16.77 3.25
CA LYS A 256 6.34 -17.71 4.30
C LYS A 256 6.21 -19.15 3.82
N SER A 257 5.13 -19.45 3.10
CA SER A 257 4.88 -20.78 2.56
C SER A 257 5.87 -21.14 1.45
N LEU A 258 6.17 -20.22 0.53
CA LEU A 258 7.10 -20.51 -0.58
C LEU A 258 8.56 -20.66 -0.15
N THR A 259 8.94 -20.01 0.94
CA THR A 259 10.33 -20.02 1.41
C THR A 259 10.57 -21.01 2.56
N ASP A 260 9.59 -21.86 2.87
CA ASP A 260 9.65 -22.80 3.99
C ASP A 260 9.98 -22.09 5.32
N GLY A 261 9.29 -20.98 5.56
CA GLY A 261 9.44 -20.17 6.78
C GLY A 261 10.71 -19.31 6.85
N LYS A 262 11.63 -19.39 5.88
CA LYS A 262 12.89 -18.65 5.91
C LYS A 262 12.71 -17.13 5.77
N VAL A 263 11.72 -16.72 4.99
CA VAL A 263 11.40 -15.31 4.74
C VAL A 263 9.89 -15.13 4.69
N ASP A 264 9.39 -14.12 5.40
CA ASP A 264 8.00 -13.72 5.29
C ASP A 264 7.87 -12.25 4.84
N ARG A 265 6.68 -11.88 4.37
CA ARG A 265 6.42 -10.53 3.83
C ARG A 265 6.73 -9.45 4.87
N TYR A 266 6.40 -9.71 6.12
CA TYR A 266 6.50 -8.74 7.20
C TYR A 266 7.96 -8.48 7.58
N THR A 267 8.81 -9.51 7.51
CA THR A 267 10.26 -9.41 7.70
C THR A 267 10.91 -8.58 6.59
N LEU A 268 10.46 -8.73 5.34
CA LEU A 268 10.94 -7.92 4.22
C LEU A 268 10.57 -6.43 4.39
N ILE A 269 9.34 -6.15 4.81
CA ILE A 269 8.86 -4.78 5.08
C ILE A 269 9.62 -4.17 6.26
N ALA A 270 9.74 -4.90 7.37
CA ALA A 270 10.47 -4.45 8.55
C ALA A 270 11.94 -4.14 8.21
N GLY A 271 12.59 -5.00 7.42
CA GLY A 271 13.97 -4.78 6.98
C GLY A 271 14.18 -3.54 6.11
N ALA A 272 13.17 -3.12 5.34
CA ALA A 272 13.22 -1.83 4.64
C ALA A 272 12.96 -0.65 5.58
N MET A 273 11.98 -0.77 6.48
CA MET A 273 11.67 0.28 7.46
C MET A 273 12.87 0.59 8.35
N GLU A 274 13.65 -0.40 8.78
CA GLU A 274 14.87 -0.19 9.58
C GLU A 274 15.94 0.68 8.89
N LYS A 275 15.90 0.80 7.56
CA LYS A 275 16.82 1.65 6.79
C LYS A 275 16.26 3.04 6.53
N MET A 276 15.01 3.29 6.91
CA MET A 276 14.36 4.58 6.75
C MET A 276 14.62 5.45 7.98
N GLU A 277 14.58 6.76 7.77
CA GLU A 277 14.48 7.75 8.85
C GLU A 277 13.01 8.09 9.07
N ILE A 278 12.63 8.30 10.32
CA ILE A 278 11.30 8.83 10.65
C ILE A 278 11.30 10.36 10.40
N PRO A 279 10.31 10.89 9.67
CA PRO A 279 10.16 12.33 9.48
C PRO A 279 9.56 12.99 10.74
N TRP A 280 10.35 13.10 11.80
CA TRP A 280 9.95 13.72 13.08
C TRP A 280 9.39 15.13 12.94
#